data_AF-A0A9E3MTT2-F1
#
_entry.id   AF-A0A9E3MTT2-F1
#
_cell.length_a   1.000
_cell.length_b   1.000
_cell.length_c   1.000
_cell.angle_alpha   90.00
_cell.angle_beta   90.00
_cell.angle_gamma   90.00
#
_symmetry.space_group_name_H-M   'P 1'
#
loop_
_entity.id
_entity.type
_entity.pdbx_description
1 polymer ?
#
loop_
_entity_poly.entity_id
_entity_poly.type
_entity_poly.pdbx_seq_one_letter_code
_entity_poly.pdbx_strand_id
1 'polypeptide(L)'
;MRRGHIAVVAAAGALTMLAAVPAHAAEYSSALKIKGVQYDAPGRDSNSCTTGNTDEEYLTIKNYSRTATVNLKGYVVRDSTSTNKFTFTKNHTLQPGD
;
A
#
# COMPACT_ATOMS: atom_id res chain seq x y z
N MET A 1 -1.55 72.84 32.05
CA MET A 1 -1.18 71.85 33.08
C MET A 1 -0.74 70.57 32.39
N ARG A 2 0.34 69.96 32.87
CA ARG A 2 0.99 68.74 32.34
C ARG A 2 0.10 67.49 32.49
N ARG A 3 0.53 66.42 31.80
CA ARG A 3 0.33 64.96 32.05
C ARG A 3 -0.70 64.34 31.10
N GLY A 4 -0.45 63.26 30.39
CA GLY A 4 0.72 62.38 30.28
C GLY A 4 0.34 61.26 29.30
N HIS A 5 1.25 60.91 28.39
CA HIS A 5 1.02 59.85 27.41
C HIS A 5 1.06 58.49 28.12
N ILE A 6 -0.04 57.74 28.10
CA ILE A 6 -0.05 56.35 28.53
C ILE A 6 0.21 55.51 27.29
N ALA A 7 1.44 55.02 27.16
CA ALA A 7 1.79 54.01 26.16
C ALA A 7 1.31 52.64 26.67
N VAL A 8 0.27 52.10 26.04
CA VAL A 8 -0.15 50.71 26.25
C VAL A 8 0.76 49.82 25.41
N VAL A 9 1.63 49.06 26.07
CA VAL A 9 2.44 48.01 25.42
C VAL A 9 1.56 46.78 25.25
N ALA A 10 1.06 46.56 24.03
CA ALA A 10 0.37 45.33 23.67
C ALA A 10 1.42 44.23 23.43
N ALA A 11 1.54 43.29 24.37
CA ALA A 11 2.33 42.08 24.19
C ALA A 11 1.60 41.12 23.23
N ALA A 12 2.00 41.09 21.97
CA ALA A 12 1.50 40.12 21.00
C ALA A 12 2.21 38.77 21.23
N GLY A 13 1.48 37.80 21.79
CA GLY A 13 1.94 36.42 21.92
C GLY A 13 1.94 35.71 20.57
N ALA A 14 3.10 35.19 20.17
CA ALA A 14 3.23 34.37 18.97
C ALA A 14 2.70 32.95 19.26
N LEU A 15 1.50 32.62 18.78
CA LEU A 15 1.04 31.22 18.68
C LEU A 15 1.80 30.55 17.53
N THR A 16 2.73 29.65 17.87
CA THR A 16 3.31 28.73 16.89
C THR A 16 2.27 27.67 16.56
N MET A 17 1.64 27.77 15.38
CA MET A 17 0.81 26.69 14.88
C MET A 17 1.72 25.52 14.50
N LEU A 18 1.72 24.48 15.33
CA LEU A 18 2.34 23.20 15.00
C LEU A 18 1.46 22.55 13.91
N ALA A 19 1.80 22.80 12.65
CA ALA A 19 1.12 22.15 11.53
C ALA A 19 1.36 20.64 11.65
N ALA A 20 0.28 19.87 11.87
CA ALA A 20 0.33 18.43 11.74
C ALA A 20 0.67 18.09 10.29
N VAL A 21 1.93 17.72 10.04
CA VAL A 21 2.34 17.21 8.73
C VAL A 21 1.61 15.88 8.55
N PRO A 22 0.83 15.68 7.48
CA PRO A 22 0.14 14.42 7.30
C PRO A 22 1.20 13.32 7.22
N ALA A 23 1.06 12.27 8.02
CA ALA A 23 1.86 11.08 7.88
C ALA A 23 1.47 10.43 6.54
N HIS A 24 2.17 10.81 5.47
CA HIS A 24 2.03 10.16 4.19
C HIS A 24 2.56 8.74 4.35
N ALA A 25 1.65 7.77 4.43
CA ALA A 25 2.01 6.39 4.15
C ALA A 25 2.73 6.41 2.79
N ALA A 26 3.89 5.76 2.70
CA ALA A 26 4.62 5.64 1.44
C ALA A 26 3.72 4.87 0.46
N GLU A 27 2.93 5.61 -0.30
CA GLU A 27 2.07 5.01 -1.29
C GLU A 27 2.94 4.71 -2.50
N TYR A 28 3.20 3.42 -2.71
CA TYR A 28 3.76 2.97 -3.98
C TYR A 28 2.80 3.43 -5.07
N SER A 29 3.26 4.32 -5.96
CA SER A 29 2.48 4.90 -7.06
C SER A 29 2.06 3.88 -8.13
N SER A 30 2.38 2.60 -7.91
CA SER A 30 1.97 1.50 -8.76
C SER A 30 0.47 1.27 -8.66
N ALA A 31 -0.17 1.20 -9.83
CA ALA A 31 -1.54 0.73 -9.95
C ALA A 31 -1.69 -0.73 -9.51
N LEU A 32 -0.64 -1.55 -9.63
CA LEU A 32 -0.63 -2.92 -9.14
C LEU A 32 -0.28 -2.97 -7.66
N LYS A 33 -1.16 -3.56 -6.85
CA LYS A 33 -0.94 -3.82 -5.42
C LYS A 33 -1.34 -5.24 -5.06
N ILE A 34 -0.69 -5.81 -4.04
CA ILE A 34 -1.20 -7.02 -3.38
C ILE A 34 -2.35 -6.59 -2.49
N LYS A 35 -3.56 -7.05 -2.79
CA LYS A 35 -4.79 -6.72 -2.06
C LYS A 35 -4.88 -7.50 -0.74
N GLY A 36 -4.38 -8.72 -0.74
CA GLY A 36 -4.42 -9.60 0.42
C GLY A 36 -3.73 -10.92 0.14
N VAL A 37 -3.50 -11.67 1.21
CA VAL A 37 -2.87 -12.99 1.19
C VAL A 37 -3.76 -13.91 2.02
N GLN A 38 -4.21 -15.01 1.44
CA GLN A 38 -4.76 -16.15 2.14
C GLN A 38 -3.64 -17.13 2.45
N TYR A 39 -3.44 -17.37 3.73
CA TYR A 39 -2.43 -18.27 4.27
C TYR A 39 -3.14 -19.35 5.10
N ASP A 40 -2.45 -20.48 5.32
CA ASP A 40 -2.89 -21.57 6.20
C ASP A 40 -4.21 -22.21 5.71
N ALA A 41 -4.08 -22.97 4.63
CA ALA A 41 -5.21 -23.73 4.09
C ALA A 41 -5.72 -24.77 5.12
N PRO A 42 -7.03 -24.92 5.31
CA PRO A 42 -7.58 -25.91 6.23
C PRO A 42 -7.02 -27.32 6.02
N GLY A 43 -6.73 -28.01 7.13
CA GLY A 43 -6.26 -29.39 7.12
C GLY A 43 -4.75 -29.51 7.33
N ARG A 44 -4.19 -30.66 6.92
CA ARG A 44 -2.75 -30.91 7.02
C ARG A 44 -2.09 -30.51 5.72
N ASP A 45 -1.05 -29.68 5.81
CA ASP A 45 -0.25 -29.24 4.67
C ASP A 45 0.16 -30.40 3.77
N SER A 46 -0.21 -30.29 2.49
CA SER A 46 0.18 -31.22 1.45
C SER A 46 0.26 -30.51 0.10
N ASN A 47 1.39 -30.68 -0.57
CA ASN A 47 1.64 -30.20 -1.93
C ASN A 47 1.25 -31.23 -3.01
N SER A 48 0.38 -32.19 -2.68
CA SER A 48 -0.13 -33.17 -3.64
C SER A 48 -1.01 -32.48 -4.68
N CYS A 49 -0.74 -32.67 -5.97
CA CYS A 49 -1.54 -32.07 -7.05
C CYS A 49 -2.99 -32.58 -7.11
N THR A 50 -3.31 -33.68 -6.44
CA THR A 50 -4.63 -34.33 -6.50
C THR A 50 -5.42 -34.19 -5.20
N THR A 51 -4.72 -34.10 -4.07
CA THR A 51 -5.32 -34.16 -2.73
C THR A 51 -4.72 -33.15 -1.76
N GLY A 52 -3.85 -32.27 -2.26
CA GLY A 52 -3.23 -31.23 -1.46
C GLY A 52 -4.21 -30.10 -1.19
N ASN A 53 -3.81 -29.19 -0.31
CA ASN A 53 -4.58 -28.00 0.08
C ASN A 53 -3.87 -26.69 -0.34
N THR A 54 -2.71 -26.77 -1.00
CA THR A 54 -1.92 -25.59 -1.40
C THR A 54 -2.61 -24.70 -2.44
N ASP A 55 -3.63 -25.19 -3.14
CA ASP A 55 -4.46 -24.39 -4.05
C ASP A 55 -5.42 -23.45 -3.32
N GLU A 56 -5.66 -23.68 -2.02
CA GLU A 56 -6.41 -22.79 -1.14
C GLU A 56 -5.52 -21.69 -0.52
N GLU A 57 -4.20 -21.75 -0.76
CA GLU A 57 -3.24 -20.71 -0.37
C GLU A 57 -2.92 -19.82 -1.57
N TYR A 58 -3.24 -18.52 -1.45
CA TYR A 58 -3.10 -17.61 -2.57
C TYR A 58 -2.92 -16.17 -2.12
N LEU A 59 -2.34 -15.36 -2.98
CA LEU A 59 -2.40 -13.91 -2.87
C LEU A 59 -3.26 -13.34 -3.97
N THR A 60 -3.90 -12.22 -3.70
CA THR A 60 -4.67 -11.48 -4.69
C THR A 60 -3.87 -10.26 -5.13
N ILE A 61 -3.61 -10.18 -6.44
CA ILE A 61 -3.10 -8.97 -7.09
C ILE A 61 -4.27 -8.20 -7.64
N LYS A 62 -4.29 -6.89 -7.44
CA LYS A 62 -5.31 -5.98 -7.98
C LYS A 62 -4.69 -4.85 -8.77
N ASN A 63 -5.28 -4.55 -9.91
CA ASN A 63 -5.02 -3.34 -10.68
C ASN A 63 -5.96 -2.22 -10.23
N TYR A 64 -5.45 -1.35 -9.37
CA TYR A 64 -6.15 -0.15 -8.89
C TYR A 64 -6.17 1.00 -9.92
N SER A 65 -5.59 0.82 -11.11
CA SER A 65 -5.75 1.81 -12.18
C SER A 65 -7.21 1.93 -12.58
N ARG A 66 -7.64 3.16 -12.88
CA ARG A 66 -8.97 3.44 -13.44
C ARG A 66 -9.00 3.41 -14.96
N THR A 67 -7.84 3.42 -15.61
CA THR A 67 -7.74 3.61 -17.07
C THR A 67 -6.72 2.69 -17.74
N ALA A 68 -5.70 2.24 -17.02
CA ALA A 68 -4.62 1.46 -17.59
C ALA A 68 -4.85 -0.04 -17.40
N THR A 69 -4.74 -0.76 -18.51
CA THR A 69 -4.61 -2.21 -18.53
C THR A 69 -3.17 -2.62 -18.25
N VAL A 70 -2.94 -3.69 -17.49
CA VAL A 70 -1.60 -4.17 -17.15
C VAL A 70 -1.44 -5.63 -17.52
N ASN A 71 -0.42 -5.95 -18.32
CA ASN A 71 -0.03 -7.32 -18.61
C ASN A 71 1.08 -7.75 -17.65
N LEU A 72 0.82 -8.80 -16.87
CA LEU A 72 1.73 -9.32 -15.85
C LEU A 72 2.88 -10.15 -16.44
N LYS A 73 2.97 -10.39 -17.74
CA LYS A 73 4.08 -11.16 -18.32
C LYS A 73 5.44 -10.56 -17.89
N GLY A 74 6.28 -11.38 -17.26
CA GLY A 74 7.60 -11.00 -16.73
C GLY A 74 7.58 -10.46 -15.30
N TYR A 75 6.41 -10.18 -14.72
CA TYR A 75 6.30 -9.80 -13.32
C TYR A 75 6.65 -10.97 -12.42
N VAL A 76 7.27 -10.65 -11.29
CA VAL A 76 7.66 -11.61 -10.26
C VAL A 76 6.99 -11.23 -8.96
N VAL A 77 6.19 -12.14 -8.43
CA VAL A 77 5.74 -12.06 -7.04
C VAL A 77 6.79 -12.77 -6.20
N ARG A 78 7.29 -12.10 -5.16
CA ARG A 78 8.33 -12.65 -4.29
C ARG A 78 8.05 -12.27 -2.86
N ASP A 79 8.46 -13.14 -1.94
CA ASP A 79 8.52 -12.78 -0.52
C ASP A 79 9.68 -11.79 -0.24
N SER A 80 9.71 -11.25 0.97
CA SER A 80 10.74 -10.28 1.39
C SER A 80 12.15 -10.89 1.45
N THR A 81 12.25 -12.20 1.67
CA THR A 81 13.51 -12.95 1.68
C THR A 81 13.99 -13.31 0.26
N SER A 82 13.13 -13.14 -0.74
CA SER A 82 13.30 -13.58 -2.13
C SER A 82 13.49 -15.08 -2.33
N THR A 83 13.20 -15.90 -1.33
CA THR A 83 13.34 -17.37 -1.40
C THR A 83 12.24 -17.97 -2.26
N ASN A 84 10.99 -17.58 -2.00
CA ASN A 84 9.85 -17.98 -2.80
C ASN A 84 9.53 -16.92 -3.83
N LYS A 85 9.36 -17.37 -5.08
CA LYS A 85 9.00 -16.49 -6.19
C LYS A 85 8.12 -17.21 -7.20
N PHE A 86 7.17 -16.46 -7.73
CA PHE A 86 6.33 -16.86 -8.85
C PHE A 86 6.49 -15.86 -9.99
N THR A 87 6.90 -16.35 -11.16
CA THR A 87 7.06 -15.52 -12.36
C THR A 87 5.90 -15.77 -13.32
N PHE A 88 5.21 -14.71 -13.72
CA PHE A 88 4.22 -14.77 -14.78
C PHE A 88 4.93 -14.92 -16.13
N THR A 89 5.01 -16.15 -16.66
CA THR A 89 5.73 -16.42 -17.93
C THR A 89 4.86 -16.18 -19.17
N LYS A 90 3.53 -16.20 -19.01
CA LYS A 90 2.55 -15.99 -20.07
C LYS A 90 1.88 -14.63 -19.93
N ASN A 91 1.13 -14.23 -20.96
CA ASN A 91 0.30 -13.04 -20.90
C ASN A 91 -0.83 -13.25 -19.91
N HIS A 92 -0.95 -12.34 -18.94
CA HIS A 92 -2.05 -12.26 -17.99
C HIS A 92 -2.42 -10.80 -17.84
N THR A 93 -3.52 -10.42 -18.47
CA THR A 93 -3.90 -9.02 -18.60
C THR A 93 -4.97 -8.67 -17.58
N LEU A 94 -4.65 -7.75 -16.68
CA LEU A 94 -5.59 -7.15 -15.74
C LEU A 94 -6.14 -5.85 -16.34
N GLN A 95 -7.45 -5.77 -16.48
CA GLN A 95 -8.17 -4.55 -16.84
C GLN A 95 -8.17 -3.55 -15.67
N PRO A 96 -8.53 -2.29 -15.92
CA PRO A 96 -8.77 -1.34 -14.85
C PRO A 96 -9.77 -1.88 -13.82
N GLY A 97 -9.34 -2.01 -12.56
CA GLY A 97 -10.19 -2.45 -11.46
C GLY A 97 -10.23 -3.95 -11.19
N ASP A 98 -9.64 -4.80 -12.03
CA ASP A 98 -9.49 -6.25 -11.77
C ASP A 98 -8.73 -6.50 -10.47
#